data_AF-A0A2V7TPI7-F1
#
_entry.id   AF-A0A2V7TPI7-F1
#
_cell.length_a   1.000
_cell.length_b   1.000
_cell.length_c   1.000
_cell.angle_alpha   90.00
_cell.angle_beta   90.00
_cell.angle_gamma   90.00
#
_symmetry.space_group_name_H-M   'P 1'
#
loop_
_entity.id
_entity.type
_entity.pdbx_description
1 polymer ?
#
loop_
_entity_poly.entity_id
_entity_poly.type
_entity_poly.pdbx_seq_one_letter_code
_entity_poly.pdbx_strand_id
1 'polypeptide(L)'
;MAEARPLLLLAVPVAMGAKAGAQAPLPAAWILAGLAALLLLLAREARSRAFGALALGAAAFALTAGAAAAESAGYDAAPVRRWVVAHEDDDAPVLLRGVAAADGRAFGDRLQILLDVDGLELRGRTLPTVGRIRLDVGGMPSDEAPGSVGLIEGDRIEAWAVLRVPRGFGTPGAYDAAAQARRDGIHALGYVKSRRLVTRTGRGGVNFIRSAAARARERARKAILAYVLPGPEQGLVRAMTIGDRTGVEPDTAEAFRIAGTYHVLALSGTQVALVAGIVLWLVGRLDSPPPARALLTSSAIVFYAVFVGGDVPVVRATVMAVVMLAGRALDLDADLANLLGLAAVLLLLYHPSWIGDVGFQLSFTATLGLLLLSSVVAARLPAMKWRLEQAIAASIAAQLALASSIRRGVSSPPAPCCSPASRSWPLRPDPPSSPRASETSRGSARTRCCDRARSYGSRPLSTCAIRPRPHGRSLFSWRACSCSSRRPGSGRARPRQRSGSARSSSRRVLLPPTAACP
;
A
#
# COMPACT_ATOMS: atom_id res chain seq x y z
N MET A 1 29.61 -1.49 24.55
CA MET A 1 28.50 -1.74 23.60
C MET A 1 28.18 -0.54 22.70
N ALA A 2 28.21 0.71 23.19
CA ALA A 2 27.94 1.90 22.35
C ALA A 2 29.06 2.21 21.33
N GLU A 3 30.33 1.88 21.62
CA GLU A 3 31.44 2.14 20.68
C GLU A 3 31.45 1.26 19.42
N ALA A 4 30.74 0.12 19.42
CA ALA A 4 30.82 -0.85 18.32
C ALA A 4 29.90 -0.51 17.13
N ARG A 5 28.96 0.44 17.26
CA ARG A 5 27.89 0.65 16.26
C ARG A 5 27.48 2.12 16.06
N PRO A 6 28.40 3.00 15.62
CA PRO A 6 28.15 4.44 15.51
C PRO A 6 27.02 4.80 14.53
N LEU A 7 26.89 4.09 13.40
CA LEU A 7 25.86 4.38 12.38
C LEU A 7 24.47 3.92 12.85
N LEU A 8 24.40 2.85 13.64
CA LEU A 8 23.16 2.45 14.29
C LEU A 8 22.70 3.51 15.31
N LEU A 9 23.62 4.08 16.08
CA LEU A 9 23.31 5.18 16.98
C LEU A 9 22.89 6.45 16.23
N LEU A 10 23.53 6.74 15.09
CA LEU A 10 23.18 7.87 14.23
C LEU A 10 21.80 7.74 13.57
N ALA A 11 21.31 6.53 13.34
CA ALA A 11 19.98 6.30 12.78
C ALA A 11 18.86 6.84 13.70
N VAL A 12 19.08 6.91 15.02
CA VAL A 12 18.11 7.42 16.00
C VAL A 12 17.82 8.92 15.83
N PRO A 13 18.81 9.84 15.89
CA PRO A 13 18.56 11.26 15.65
C PRO A 13 18.06 11.52 14.23
N VAL A 14 18.50 10.75 13.22
CA VAL A 14 17.98 10.82 11.85
C VAL A 14 16.48 10.54 11.82
N ALA A 15 16.03 9.44 12.44
CA ALA A 15 14.61 9.08 12.52
C ALA A 15 13.79 10.09 13.33
N MET A 16 14.34 10.60 14.43
CA MET A 16 13.69 11.64 15.24
C MET A 16 13.54 12.95 14.45
N GLY A 17 14.58 13.36 13.72
CA GLY A 17 14.57 14.55 12.89
C GLY A 17 13.55 14.44 11.77
N ALA A 18 13.54 13.31 11.04
CA ALA A 18 12.57 13.04 9.98
C ALA A 18 11.12 13.12 10.49
N LYS A 19 10.85 12.59 11.68
CA LYS A 19 9.52 12.66 12.31
C LYS A 19 9.15 14.08 12.75
N ALA A 20 10.09 14.80 13.36
CA ALA A 20 9.86 16.15 13.87
C ALA A 20 9.67 17.17 12.74
N GLY A 21 10.47 17.07 11.68
CA GLY A 21 10.43 17.99 10.55
C GLY A 21 9.18 17.86 9.67
N ALA A 22 8.47 16.73 9.71
CA ALA A 22 7.25 16.52 8.92
C ALA A 22 6.15 17.56 9.17
N GLN A 23 6.15 18.20 10.35
CA GLN A 23 5.19 19.23 10.76
C GLN A 23 5.77 20.66 10.69
N ALA A 24 7.04 20.81 10.34
CA ALA A 24 7.71 22.09 10.35
C ALA A 24 7.40 22.91 9.08
N PRO A 25 7.31 24.25 9.19
CA PRO A 25 7.04 25.12 8.05
C PRO A 25 8.28 25.27 7.13
N LEU A 26 8.06 25.69 5.88
CA LEU A 26 9.12 25.89 4.87
C LEU A 26 10.36 26.68 5.34
N PRO A 27 10.21 27.84 6.01
CA PRO A 27 11.38 28.61 6.45
C PRO A 27 12.26 27.83 7.44
N ALA A 28 11.66 26.92 8.21
CA ALA A 28 12.40 26.07 9.13
C ALA A 28 13.34 25.12 8.38
N ALA A 29 13.03 24.71 7.14
CA ALA A 29 13.89 23.82 6.36
C ALA A 29 15.27 24.45 6.11
N TRP A 30 15.30 25.71 5.68
CA TRP A 30 16.55 26.43 5.42
C TRP A 30 17.34 26.74 6.69
N ILE A 31 16.64 27.11 7.77
CA ILE A 31 17.28 27.33 9.07
C ILE A 31 17.92 26.04 9.59
N LEU A 32 17.20 24.91 9.48
CA LEU A 32 17.69 23.60 9.90
C LEU A 32 18.85 23.12 9.03
N ALA A 33 18.84 23.40 7.72
CA ALA A 33 19.98 23.11 6.84
C ALA A 33 21.23 23.93 7.22
N GLY A 34 21.07 25.22 7.50
CA GLY A 34 22.15 26.08 7.99
C GLY A 34 22.69 25.63 9.34
N LEU A 35 21.80 25.27 10.27
CA LEU A 35 22.17 24.71 11.58
C LEU A 35 22.92 23.39 11.43
N ALA A 36 22.49 22.50 10.53
CA ALA A 36 23.17 21.24 10.25
C ALA A 36 24.60 21.48 9.72
N ALA A 37 24.78 22.41 8.78
CA ALA A 37 26.09 22.76 8.26
C ALA A 37 27.03 23.30 9.36
N LEU A 38 26.53 24.20 10.22
CA LEU A 38 27.30 24.71 11.36
C LEU A 38 27.68 23.60 12.33
N LEU A 39 26.76 22.71 12.67
CA LEU A 39 27.01 21.59 13.58
C LEU A 39 28.01 20.57 13.00
N LEU A 40 28.03 20.37 11.68
CA LEU A 40 29.06 19.56 11.02
C LEU A 40 30.45 20.19 11.09
N LEU A 41 30.56 21.52 10.96
CA LEU A 41 31.82 22.24 11.15
C LEU A 41 32.30 22.11 12.61
N LEU A 42 31.41 22.30 13.58
CA LEU A 42 31.73 22.12 15.00
C LEU A 42 32.11 20.67 15.32
N ALA A 43 31.47 19.68 14.68
CA ALA A 43 31.83 18.26 14.85
C ALA A 43 33.23 17.96 14.29
N ARG A 44 33.64 18.63 13.20
CA ARG A 44 34.97 18.50 12.60
C ARG A 44 36.06 19.10 13.48
N GLU A 45 35.78 20.22 14.15
CA GLU A 45 36.72 20.92 15.04
C GLU A 45 36.71 20.39 16.49
N ALA A 46 35.82 19.44 16.79
CA ALA A 46 35.66 18.88 18.12
C ALA A 46 36.93 18.15 18.60
N ARG A 47 37.55 18.69 19.66
CA ARG A 47 38.70 18.03 20.32
C ARG A 47 38.29 16.79 21.12
N SER A 48 37.03 16.73 21.59
CA SER A 48 36.52 15.56 22.32
C SER A 48 35.62 14.71 21.44
N ARG A 49 35.83 13.38 21.47
CA ARG A 49 35.02 12.41 20.71
C ARG A 49 33.54 12.47 21.09
N ALA A 50 33.24 12.69 22.37
CA ALA A 50 31.87 12.81 22.87
C ALA A 50 31.16 14.04 22.29
N PHE A 51 31.83 15.20 22.26
CA PHE A 51 31.26 16.41 21.67
C PHE A 51 31.09 16.27 20.16
N GLY A 52 32.08 15.70 19.47
CA GLY A 52 31.99 15.42 18.03
C GLY A 52 30.81 14.50 17.68
N ALA A 53 30.60 13.43 18.46
CA ALA A 53 29.47 12.52 18.26
C ALA A 53 28.11 13.19 18.54
N LEU A 54 28.02 14.03 19.58
CA LEU A 54 26.81 14.78 19.88
C LEU A 54 26.50 15.81 18.78
N ALA A 55 27.50 16.56 18.33
CA ALA A 55 27.38 17.54 17.27
C ALA A 55 26.98 16.87 15.94
N LEU A 56 27.55 15.70 15.61
CA LEU A 56 27.17 14.91 14.45
C LEU A 56 25.72 14.40 14.56
N GLY A 57 25.30 13.91 15.73
CA GLY A 57 23.93 13.49 15.98
C GLY A 57 22.94 14.65 15.83
N ALA A 58 23.27 15.83 16.37
CA ALA A 58 22.46 17.03 16.25
C ALA A 58 22.40 17.54 14.79
N ALA A 59 23.51 17.49 14.06
CA ALA A 59 23.57 17.81 12.65
C ALA A 59 22.68 16.88 11.81
N ALA A 60 22.74 15.58 12.09
CA ALA A 60 21.94 14.58 11.40
C ALA A 60 20.44 14.77 11.68
N PHE A 61 20.06 15.09 12.92
CA PHE A 61 18.69 15.46 13.29
C PHE A 61 18.23 16.71 12.52
N ALA A 62 19.04 17.78 12.51
CA ALA A 62 18.68 19.02 11.85
C ALA A 62 18.55 18.83 10.32
N LEU A 63 19.47 18.07 9.71
CA LEU A 63 19.44 17.76 8.29
C LEU A 63 18.18 16.99 7.89
N THR A 64 17.83 15.93 8.62
CA THR A 64 16.64 15.14 8.28
C THR A 64 15.34 15.85 8.64
N ALA A 65 15.33 16.69 9.68
CA ALA A 65 14.19 17.56 9.99
C ALA A 65 13.99 18.61 8.89
N GLY A 66 15.08 19.22 8.39
CA GLY A 66 15.01 20.15 7.27
C GLY A 66 14.55 19.49 5.98
N ALA A 67 15.06 18.30 5.67
CA ALA A 67 14.63 17.50 4.52
C ALA A 67 13.14 17.10 4.62
N ALA A 68 12.68 16.69 5.80
CA ALA A 68 11.27 16.36 6.03
C ALA A 68 10.35 17.58 5.87
N ALA A 69 10.77 18.74 6.36
CA ALA A 69 10.05 20.00 6.18
C ALA A 69 9.96 20.39 4.69
N ALA A 70 11.07 20.24 3.95
CA ALA A 70 11.12 20.50 2.52
C ALA A 70 10.24 19.52 1.72
N GLU A 71 10.28 18.22 2.02
CA GLU A 71 9.41 17.20 1.40
C GLU A 71 7.93 17.50 1.67
N SER A 72 7.60 17.75 2.94
CA SER A 72 6.26 18.07 3.41
C SER A 72 5.69 19.27 2.65
N ALA A 73 6.47 20.34 2.58
CA ALA A 73 6.05 21.55 1.91
C ALA A 73 6.05 21.46 0.38
N GLY A 74 6.97 20.70 -0.22
CA GLY A 74 6.97 20.42 -1.66
C GLY A 74 5.67 19.72 -2.08
N TYR A 75 5.23 18.76 -1.28
CA TYR A 75 3.94 18.09 -1.47
C TYR A 75 2.75 19.07 -1.33
N ASP A 76 2.80 19.98 -0.35
CA ASP A 76 1.74 20.98 -0.15
C ASP A 76 1.75 22.07 -1.23
N ALA A 77 2.91 22.36 -1.82
CA ALA A 77 3.10 23.36 -2.86
C ALA A 77 2.77 22.89 -4.27
N ALA A 78 2.61 21.57 -4.48
CA ALA A 78 2.36 20.99 -5.80
C ALA A 78 1.14 21.65 -6.48
N PRO A 79 1.25 22.12 -7.74
CA PRO A 79 0.18 22.82 -8.44
C PRO A 79 -1.13 22.04 -8.48
N VAL A 80 -1.06 20.73 -8.76
CA VAL A 80 -2.24 19.88 -8.79
C VAL A 80 -2.93 19.82 -7.43
N ARG A 81 -2.16 19.77 -6.33
CA ARG A 81 -2.74 19.69 -4.99
C ARG A 81 -3.44 20.98 -4.60
N ARG A 82 -2.80 22.12 -4.85
CA ARG A 82 -3.41 23.44 -4.62
C ARG A 82 -4.69 23.61 -5.42
N TRP A 83 -4.69 23.15 -6.67
CA TRP A 83 -5.88 23.21 -7.52
C TRP A 83 -7.02 22.35 -6.98
N VAL A 84 -6.76 21.09 -6.60
CA VAL A 84 -7.79 20.17 -6.08
C VAL A 84 -8.33 20.64 -4.72
N VAL A 85 -7.48 21.20 -3.86
CA VAL A 85 -7.93 21.80 -2.59
C VAL A 85 -8.82 23.01 -2.83
N ALA A 86 -8.48 23.86 -3.81
CA ALA A 86 -9.29 25.04 -4.15
C ALA A 86 -10.64 24.69 -4.82
N HIS A 87 -10.75 23.51 -5.43
CA HIS A 87 -11.96 23.03 -6.12
C HIS A 87 -12.54 21.78 -5.47
N GLU A 88 -12.35 21.60 -4.17
CA GLU A 88 -12.73 20.36 -3.48
C GLU A 88 -14.24 20.08 -3.52
N ASP A 89 -15.04 21.14 -3.54
CA ASP A 89 -16.50 21.11 -3.62
C ASP A 89 -17.06 21.05 -5.06
N ASP A 90 -16.19 21.10 -6.07
CA ASP A 90 -16.59 20.98 -7.48
C ASP A 90 -16.54 19.51 -7.92
N ASP A 91 -17.70 18.96 -8.27
CA ASP A 91 -17.84 17.61 -8.79
C ASP A 91 -17.68 17.55 -10.32
N ALA A 92 -17.27 18.67 -10.95
CA ALA A 92 -17.05 18.74 -12.37
C ALA A 92 -15.91 17.81 -12.82
N PRO A 93 -16.14 16.97 -13.85
CA PRO A 93 -15.08 16.17 -14.43
C PRO A 93 -14.06 17.09 -15.14
N VAL A 94 -12.79 16.81 -14.94
CA VAL A 94 -11.66 17.45 -15.61
C VAL A 94 -10.98 16.47 -16.54
N LEU A 95 -10.48 16.97 -17.67
CA LEU A 95 -9.64 16.18 -18.55
C LEU A 95 -8.19 16.27 -18.06
N LEU A 96 -7.62 15.11 -17.73
CA LEU A 96 -6.25 14.99 -17.28
C LEU A 96 -5.38 14.52 -18.44
N ARG A 97 -4.22 15.15 -18.62
CA ARG A 97 -3.15 14.70 -19.52
C ARG A 97 -1.91 14.39 -18.71
N GLY A 98 -1.30 13.23 -18.96
CA GLY A 98 -0.09 12.85 -18.24
C GLY A 98 0.52 11.54 -18.70
N VAL A 99 1.54 11.10 -17.98
CA VAL A 99 2.28 9.86 -18.24
C VAL A 99 2.06 8.87 -17.10
N ALA A 100 1.74 7.62 -17.44
CA ALA A 100 1.59 6.56 -16.46
C ALA A 100 2.91 6.34 -15.69
N ALA A 101 2.88 6.57 -14.38
CA ALA A 101 4.03 6.45 -13.49
C ALA A 101 4.37 4.99 -13.17
N ALA A 102 3.40 4.09 -13.32
CA ALA A 102 3.53 2.64 -13.11
C ALA A 102 2.55 1.90 -14.04
N ASP A 103 2.74 0.59 -14.17
CA ASP A 103 1.80 -0.29 -14.88
C ASP A 103 0.40 -0.22 -14.24
N GLY A 104 -0.65 -0.28 -15.05
CA GLY A 104 -2.04 -0.28 -14.56
C GLY A 104 -2.35 -1.53 -13.72
N ARG A 105 -2.87 -1.34 -12.51
CA ARG A 105 -3.18 -2.44 -11.58
C ARG A 105 -4.69 -2.65 -11.48
N ALA A 106 -5.17 -3.82 -11.85
CA ALA A 106 -6.55 -4.23 -11.56
C ALA A 106 -6.72 -4.50 -10.06
N PHE A 107 -7.79 -3.96 -9.49
CA PHE A 107 -8.19 -4.14 -8.10
C PHE A 107 -9.71 -4.35 -8.04
N GLY A 108 -10.14 -5.60 -7.96
CA GLY A 108 -11.55 -5.97 -8.04
C GLY A 108 -12.16 -5.54 -9.38
N ASP A 109 -13.21 -4.70 -9.32
CA ASP A 109 -13.94 -4.15 -10.46
C ASP A 109 -13.37 -2.82 -11.00
N ARG A 110 -12.19 -2.42 -10.51
CA ARG A 110 -11.54 -1.15 -10.85
C ARG A 110 -10.14 -1.35 -11.40
N LEU A 111 -9.73 -0.46 -12.30
CA LEU A 111 -8.35 -0.32 -12.74
C LEU A 111 -7.73 0.90 -12.06
N GLN A 112 -6.70 0.68 -11.25
CA GLN A 112 -5.91 1.74 -10.64
C GLN A 112 -4.76 2.14 -11.56
N ILE A 113 -4.64 3.43 -11.83
CA ILE A 113 -3.58 4.01 -12.64
C ILE A 113 -2.90 5.11 -11.83
N LEU A 114 -1.58 5.04 -11.69
CA LEU A 114 -0.78 6.14 -11.17
C LEU A 114 -0.36 7.03 -12.34
N LEU A 115 -0.80 8.27 -12.34
CA LEU A 115 -0.60 9.22 -13.44
C LEU A 115 0.22 10.42 -12.95
N ASP A 116 1.39 10.65 -13.56
CA ASP A 116 2.13 11.90 -13.42
C ASP A 116 1.54 12.89 -14.43
N VAL A 117 0.71 13.81 -13.93
CA VAL A 117 -0.03 14.80 -14.72
C VAL A 117 0.89 15.97 -15.04
N ASP A 118 0.85 16.42 -16.30
CA ASP A 118 1.52 17.62 -16.79
C ASP A 118 0.54 18.71 -17.26
N GLY A 119 -0.74 18.36 -17.47
CA GLY A 119 -1.78 19.31 -17.80
C GLY A 119 -3.17 18.86 -17.35
N LEU A 120 -3.97 19.84 -16.95
CA LEU A 120 -5.38 19.67 -16.61
C LEU A 120 -6.21 20.61 -17.47
N GLU A 121 -7.30 20.12 -18.03
CA GLU A 121 -8.21 20.93 -18.85
C GLU A 121 -9.60 20.95 -18.22
N LEU A 122 -10.11 22.16 -17.95
CA LEU A 122 -11.44 22.42 -17.41
C LEU A 122 -12.14 23.42 -18.31
N ARG A 123 -13.33 23.05 -18.81
CA ARG A 123 -14.18 23.92 -19.67
C ARG A 123 -13.41 24.53 -20.85
N GLY A 124 -12.55 23.75 -21.50
CA GLY A 124 -11.74 24.18 -22.65
C GLY A 124 -10.53 25.06 -22.32
N ARG A 125 -10.23 25.32 -21.04
CA ARG A 125 -9.01 26.00 -20.61
C ARG A 125 -8.00 24.99 -20.10
N THR A 126 -6.84 24.92 -20.72
CA THR A 126 -5.71 24.09 -20.26
C THR A 126 -4.89 24.83 -19.22
N LEU A 127 -4.72 24.21 -18.07
CA LEU A 127 -3.89 24.65 -16.96
C LEU A 127 -2.67 23.74 -16.88
N PRO A 128 -1.43 24.28 -16.94
CA PRO A 128 -0.24 23.48 -16.69
C PRO A 128 -0.21 23.12 -15.20
N THR A 129 -0.54 21.87 -14.88
CA THR A 129 -0.57 21.37 -13.51
C THR A 129 0.32 20.16 -13.41
N VAL A 130 1.38 20.28 -12.62
CA VAL A 130 2.29 19.18 -12.34
C VAL A 130 1.91 18.50 -11.05
N GLY A 131 1.88 17.17 -11.09
CA GLY A 131 1.87 16.32 -9.91
C GLY A 131 1.26 14.96 -10.17
N ARG A 132 1.36 14.09 -9.17
CA ARG A 132 0.92 12.69 -9.27
C ARG A 132 -0.50 12.50 -8.75
N ILE A 133 -1.32 11.84 -9.55
CA ILE A 133 -2.72 11.50 -9.23
C ILE A 133 -2.89 9.98 -9.30
N ARG A 134 -3.64 9.40 -8.35
CA ARG A 134 -4.13 8.02 -8.48
C ARG A 134 -5.52 8.03 -9.07
N LEU A 135 -5.70 7.44 -10.25
CA LEU A 135 -6.98 7.27 -10.91
C LEU A 135 -7.56 5.89 -10.65
N ASP A 136 -8.76 5.86 -10.06
CA ASP A 136 -9.55 4.65 -9.89
C ASP A 136 -10.60 4.63 -11.02
N VAL A 137 -10.39 3.78 -12.03
CA VAL A 137 -11.22 3.67 -13.23
C VAL A 137 -12.25 2.55 -13.06
N GLY A 138 -13.53 2.86 -13.17
CA GLY A 138 -14.62 1.89 -13.09
C GLY A 138 -14.79 1.03 -14.34
N GLY A 139 -15.27 -0.19 -14.13
CA GLY A 139 -15.67 -1.14 -15.17
C GLY A 139 -14.92 -2.46 -15.07
N MET A 140 -15.65 -3.57 -15.19
CA MET A 140 -15.08 -4.92 -15.11
C MET A 140 -13.94 -5.10 -16.12
N PRO A 141 -12.83 -5.73 -15.71
CA PRO A 141 -11.85 -6.27 -16.65
C PRO A 141 -12.49 -7.48 -17.35
N SER A 142 -13.28 -7.26 -18.40
CA SER A 142 -13.60 -8.34 -19.33
C SER A 142 -12.37 -8.55 -20.22
N ASP A 143 -11.84 -9.78 -20.22
CA ASP A 143 -10.63 -10.18 -20.96
C ASP A 143 -10.74 -9.97 -22.49
N GLU A 144 -11.92 -9.66 -23.02
CA GLU A 144 -12.17 -9.52 -24.47
C GLU A 144 -12.89 -8.22 -24.87
N ALA A 145 -12.79 -7.15 -24.09
CA ALA A 145 -13.19 -5.83 -24.60
C ALA A 145 -12.04 -5.24 -25.44
N PRO A 146 -12.25 -4.85 -26.72
CA PRO A 146 -11.30 -4.02 -27.45
C PRO A 146 -11.17 -2.69 -26.70
N GLY A 147 -10.10 -2.54 -25.92
CA GLY A 147 -9.95 -1.46 -24.94
C GLY A 147 -9.59 -1.89 -23.51
N SER A 148 -9.20 -3.14 -23.26
CA SER A 148 -8.37 -3.45 -22.09
C SER A 148 -7.06 -2.69 -22.24
N VAL A 149 -7.01 -1.44 -21.76
CA VAL A 149 -5.83 -0.59 -21.95
C VAL A 149 -4.70 -1.24 -21.14
N GLY A 150 -3.86 -2.03 -21.84
CA GLY A 150 -2.62 -2.59 -21.35
C GLY A 150 -1.64 -1.45 -21.14
N LEU A 151 -1.91 -0.69 -20.09
CA LEU A 151 -1.13 0.48 -19.71
C LEU A 151 0.11 0.02 -19.01
N ILE A 152 1.23 0.31 -19.66
CA ILE A 152 2.54 0.14 -19.06
C ILE A 152 3.07 1.49 -18.60
N GLU A 153 3.97 1.44 -17.64
CA GLU A 153 4.74 2.60 -17.24
C GLU A 153 5.35 3.33 -18.46
N GLY A 154 5.15 4.64 -18.51
CA GLY A 154 5.60 5.48 -19.62
C GLY A 154 4.59 5.70 -20.75
N ASP A 155 3.42 5.08 -20.71
CA ASP A 155 2.35 5.41 -21.66
C ASP A 155 1.74 6.79 -21.36
N ARG A 156 1.52 7.59 -22.40
CA ARG A 156 0.82 8.88 -22.27
C ARG A 156 -0.68 8.64 -22.38
N ILE A 157 -1.41 9.16 -21.40
CA ILE A 157 -2.86 8.96 -21.29
C ILE A 157 -3.60 10.28 -21.12
N GLU A 158 -4.83 10.27 -21.64
CA GLU A 158 -5.83 11.28 -21.40
C GLU A 158 -7.03 10.64 -20.71
N ALA A 159 -7.50 11.24 -19.61
CA ALA A 159 -8.60 10.67 -18.84
C ALA A 159 -9.53 11.76 -18.27
N TRP A 160 -10.84 11.59 -18.47
CA TRP A 160 -11.84 12.40 -17.78
C TRP A 160 -12.09 11.88 -16.37
N ALA A 161 -11.73 12.65 -15.36
CA ALA A 161 -11.81 12.24 -13.96
C ALA A 161 -12.42 13.34 -13.07
N VAL A 162 -13.09 12.92 -12.00
CA VAL A 162 -13.44 13.81 -10.89
C VAL A 162 -12.36 13.69 -9.84
N LEU A 163 -11.72 14.81 -9.48
CA LEU A 163 -10.61 14.84 -8.52
C LEU A 163 -11.10 15.12 -7.11
N ARG A 164 -10.46 14.50 -6.12
CA ARG A 164 -10.69 14.70 -4.70
C ARG A 164 -9.37 14.71 -3.94
N VAL A 165 -9.34 15.43 -2.82
CA VAL A 165 -8.22 15.37 -1.88
C VAL A 165 -8.23 14.00 -1.18
N PRO A 166 -7.06 13.34 -0.99
CA PRO A 166 -6.98 12.15 -0.15
C PRO A 166 -7.40 12.50 1.29
N ARG A 167 -8.50 11.92 1.77
CA ARG A 167 -9.02 12.12 3.13
C ARG A 167 -8.86 10.85 3.96
N GLY A 168 -8.44 11.02 5.21
CA GLY A 168 -8.46 9.97 6.23
C GLY A 168 -9.65 10.15 7.17
N PHE A 169 -10.07 9.09 7.85
CA PHE A 169 -11.18 9.15 8.82
C PHE A 169 -10.76 9.78 10.17
N GLY A 170 -9.50 10.18 10.33
CA GLY A 170 -8.98 10.81 11.55
C GLY A 170 -9.11 9.96 12.82
N THR A 171 -9.44 8.67 12.67
CA THR A 171 -9.69 7.76 13.78
C THR A 171 -8.34 7.34 14.38
N PRO A 172 -8.05 7.66 15.66
CA PRO A 172 -6.78 7.30 16.28
C PRO A 172 -6.53 5.78 16.21
N GLY A 173 -5.34 5.38 15.78
CA GLY A 173 -4.95 3.97 15.64
C GLY A 173 -5.45 3.27 14.38
N ALA A 174 -6.36 3.89 13.61
CA ALA A 174 -6.80 3.36 12.31
C ALA A 174 -5.81 3.70 11.18
N TYR A 175 -5.96 3.01 10.07
CA TYR A 175 -5.18 3.27 8.85
C TYR A 175 -5.46 4.68 8.31
N ASP A 176 -4.41 5.49 8.20
CA ASP A 176 -4.49 6.84 7.64
C ASP A 176 -4.15 6.82 6.14
N ALA A 177 -5.19 6.76 5.32
CA ALA A 177 -5.07 6.78 3.86
C ALA A 177 -4.50 8.10 3.32
N ALA A 178 -4.75 9.24 3.99
CA ALA A 178 -4.23 10.54 3.56
C ALA A 178 -2.73 10.65 3.83
N ALA A 179 -2.29 10.20 5.01
CA ALA A 179 -0.87 10.12 5.33
C ALA A 179 -0.12 9.14 4.42
N GLN A 180 -0.75 8.01 4.04
CA GLN A 180 -0.15 7.09 3.07
C GLN A 180 -0.04 7.72 1.67
N ALA A 181 -1.11 8.36 1.18
CA ALA A 181 -1.08 9.05 -0.10
C ALA A 181 0.02 10.11 -0.15
N ARG A 182 0.23 10.86 0.96
CA ARG A 182 1.34 11.81 1.10
C ARG A 182 2.70 11.15 0.95
N ARG A 183 2.93 10.02 1.62
CA ARG A 183 4.20 9.25 1.53
C ARG A 183 4.46 8.69 0.14
N ASP A 184 3.40 8.29 -0.56
CA ASP A 184 3.48 7.79 -1.94
C ASP A 184 3.59 8.94 -2.97
N GLY A 185 3.56 10.19 -2.51
CA GLY A 185 3.59 11.38 -3.37
C GLY A 185 2.31 11.56 -4.19
N ILE A 186 1.19 10.94 -3.79
CA ILE A 186 -0.10 11.03 -4.47
C ILE A 186 -0.82 12.29 -3.97
N HIS A 187 -0.91 13.29 -4.84
CA HIS A 187 -1.43 14.61 -4.51
C HIS A 187 -2.96 14.68 -4.56
N ALA A 188 -3.58 13.84 -5.39
CA ALA A 188 -5.02 13.76 -5.59
C ALA A 188 -5.47 12.34 -5.92
N LEU A 189 -6.73 12.04 -5.58
CA LEU A 189 -7.42 10.83 -6.02
C LEU A 189 -8.42 11.22 -7.10
N GLY A 190 -8.39 10.55 -8.25
CA GLY A 190 -9.34 10.76 -9.32
C GLY A 190 -10.23 9.53 -9.51
N TYR A 191 -11.51 9.75 -9.79
CA TYR A 191 -12.43 8.70 -10.18
C TYR A 191 -12.82 8.87 -11.65
N VAL A 192 -12.67 7.80 -12.43
CA VAL A 192 -13.08 7.75 -13.83
C VAL A 192 -14.23 6.75 -13.96
N LYS A 193 -15.36 7.19 -14.51
CA LYS A 193 -16.59 6.38 -14.56
C LYS A 193 -16.44 5.09 -15.37
N SER A 194 -15.68 5.13 -16.46
CA SER A 194 -15.55 3.99 -17.39
C SER A 194 -14.17 3.98 -18.04
N ARG A 195 -13.64 2.78 -18.33
CA ARG A 195 -12.40 2.59 -19.11
C ARG A 195 -12.41 3.28 -20.48
N ARG A 196 -13.60 3.48 -21.09
CA ARG A 196 -13.76 4.20 -22.37
C ARG A 196 -13.38 5.68 -22.29
N LEU A 197 -13.34 6.25 -21.09
CA LEU A 197 -12.93 7.63 -20.85
C LEU A 197 -11.42 7.78 -20.69
N VAL A 198 -10.67 6.68 -20.82
CA VAL A 198 -9.20 6.68 -20.78
C VAL A 198 -8.70 6.37 -22.19
N THR A 199 -7.98 7.33 -22.77
CA THR A 199 -7.40 7.20 -24.11
C THR A 199 -5.89 7.19 -24.00
N ARG A 200 -5.24 6.20 -24.61
CA ARG A 200 -3.78 6.19 -24.75
C ARG A 200 -3.41 7.03 -25.97
N THR A 201 -2.75 8.15 -25.75
CA THR A 201 -2.34 9.09 -26.81
C THR A 201 -0.93 8.85 -27.32
N GLY A 202 -0.15 7.99 -26.66
CA GLY A 202 1.18 7.59 -27.13
C GLY A 202 2.08 7.10 -26.00
N ARG A 203 3.37 7.39 -26.11
CA ARG A 203 4.35 7.24 -25.02
C ARG A 203 4.86 8.60 -24.57
N GLY A 204 4.98 8.75 -23.25
CA GLY A 204 5.63 9.87 -22.61
C GLY A 204 7.15 9.70 -22.52
N GLY A 205 7.84 10.80 -22.24
CA GLY A 205 9.28 10.82 -21.99
C GLY A 205 9.60 10.23 -20.61
N VAL A 206 9.78 8.91 -20.55
CA VAL A 206 10.40 8.24 -19.38
C VAL A 206 11.83 7.83 -19.71
N ASN A 207 12.69 7.79 -18.68
CA ASN A 207 14.08 7.37 -18.82
C ASN A 207 14.20 6.03 -19.55
N PHE A 208 15.24 5.88 -20.37
CA PHE A 208 15.46 4.67 -21.18
C PHE A 208 15.37 3.39 -20.35
N ILE A 209 16.01 3.36 -19.18
CA ILE A 209 16.02 2.20 -18.26
C ILE A 209 14.61 1.85 -17.79
N ARG A 210 13.82 2.83 -17.33
CA ARG A 210 12.42 2.61 -16.88
C ARG A 210 11.55 2.12 -18.04
N SER A 211 11.71 2.71 -19.21
CA SER A 211 10.99 2.29 -20.43
C SER A 211 11.35 0.87 -20.86
N ALA A 212 12.61 0.48 -20.71
CA ALA A 212 13.11 -0.85 -21.04
C ALA A 212 12.60 -1.88 -20.01
N ALA A 213 12.62 -1.53 -18.73
CA ALA A 213 12.05 -2.33 -17.64
C ALA A 213 10.56 -2.58 -17.84
N ALA A 214 9.77 -1.53 -18.15
CA ALA A 214 8.35 -1.65 -18.43
C ALA A 214 8.05 -2.58 -19.61
N ARG A 215 8.83 -2.45 -20.70
CA ARG A 215 8.73 -3.38 -21.85
C ARG A 215 9.13 -4.81 -21.49
N ALA A 216 10.15 -4.98 -20.66
CA ALA A 216 10.58 -6.29 -20.22
C ALA A 216 9.53 -6.97 -19.33
N ARG A 217 8.90 -6.22 -18.40
CA ARG A 217 7.75 -6.71 -17.61
C ARG A 217 6.59 -7.11 -18.49
N GLU A 218 6.26 -6.30 -19.48
CA GLU A 218 5.17 -6.60 -20.41
C GLU A 218 5.45 -7.87 -21.23
N ARG A 219 6.69 -8.08 -21.66
CA ARG A 219 7.09 -9.34 -22.31
C ARG A 219 7.00 -10.53 -21.35
N ALA A 220 7.45 -10.38 -20.11
CA ALA A 220 7.35 -11.42 -19.10
C ALA A 220 5.88 -11.76 -18.80
N ARG A 221 5.01 -10.75 -18.69
CA ARG A 221 3.56 -10.91 -18.53
C ARG A 221 2.97 -11.73 -19.69
N LYS A 222 3.28 -11.36 -20.93
CA LYS A 222 2.83 -12.11 -22.12
C LYS A 222 3.35 -13.54 -22.16
N ALA A 223 4.62 -13.76 -21.80
CA ALA A 223 5.18 -15.10 -21.73
C ALA A 223 4.46 -15.96 -20.66
N ILE A 224 4.21 -15.41 -19.47
CA ILE A 224 3.47 -16.11 -18.42
C ILE A 224 2.06 -16.44 -18.90
N LEU A 225 1.37 -15.51 -19.55
CA LEU A 225 0.04 -15.75 -20.12
C LEU A 225 0.04 -16.86 -21.17
N ALA A 226 1.11 -16.97 -21.96
CA ALA A 226 1.23 -17.97 -23.02
C ALA A 226 1.61 -19.38 -22.51
N TYR A 227 2.45 -19.47 -21.48
CA TYR A 227 3.02 -20.75 -21.03
C TYR A 227 2.42 -21.31 -19.74
N VAL A 228 1.70 -20.50 -18.95
CA VAL A 228 1.04 -20.95 -17.72
C VAL A 228 -0.45 -21.16 -17.99
N LEU A 229 -0.98 -22.31 -17.57
CA LEU A 229 -2.38 -22.66 -17.78
C LEU A 229 -3.32 -21.56 -17.27
N PRO A 230 -4.40 -21.26 -18.02
CA PRO A 230 -5.41 -20.29 -17.59
C PRO A 230 -6.07 -20.78 -16.28
N GLY A 231 -6.12 -19.89 -15.29
CA GLY A 231 -6.64 -20.18 -13.96
C GLY A 231 -6.07 -19.27 -12.86
N PRO A 232 -6.47 -19.48 -11.59
CA PRO A 232 -6.01 -18.66 -10.46
C PRO A 232 -4.48 -18.73 -10.26
N GLU A 233 -3.86 -19.87 -10.60
CA GLU A 233 -2.41 -20.07 -10.53
C GLU A 233 -1.63 -19.10 -11.43
N GLN A 234 -2.21 -18.69 -12.55
CA GLN A 234 -1.58 -17.74 -13.47
C GLN A 234 -1.45 -16.35 -12.83
N GLY A 235 -2.43 -15.93 -12.03
CA GLY A 235 -2.34 -14.70 -11.23
C GLY A 235 -1.28 -14.82 -10.13
N LEU A 236 -1.18 -15.99 -9.51
CA LEU A 236 -0.20 -16.27 -8.47
C LEU A 236 1.25 -16.20 -8.99
N VAL A 237 1.52 -16.87 -10.12
CA VAL A 237 2.84 -16.85 -10.77
C VAL A 237 3.23 -15.43 -11.19
N ARG A 238 2.30 -14.66 -11.78
CA ARG A 238 2.54 -13.24 -12.12
C ARG A 238 2.88 -12.41 -10.89
N ALA A 239 2.15 -12.58 -9.79
CA ALA A 239 2.38 -11.86 -8.55
C ALA A 239 3.76 -12.17 -7.95
N MET A 240 4.15 -13.46 -7.91
CA MET A 240 5.40 -13.91 -7.30
C MET A 240 6.65 -13.61 -8.14
N THR A 241 6.53 -13.58 -9.47
CA THR A 241 7.69 -13.41 -10.37
C THR A 241 7.96 -11.96 -10.74
N ILE A 242 6.93 -11.24 -11.18
CA ILE A 242 7.04 -9.87 -11.69
C ILE A 242 6.33 -8.83 -10.82
N GLY A 243 5.73 -9.24 -9.70
CA GLY A 243 5.04 -8.34 -8.77
C GLY A 243 3.65 -7.93 -9.20
N ASP A 244 3.18 -8.50 -10.30
CA ASP A 244 1.91 -8.15 -10.91
C ASP A 244 0.80 -8.96 -10.24
N ARG A 245 0.08 -8.32 -9.30
CA ARG A 245 -1.03 -8.93 -8.57
C ARG A 245 -2.33 -8.96 -9.36
N THR A 246 -2.33 -8.52 -10.62
CA THR A 246 -3.52 -8.60 -11.46
C THR A 246 -3.88 -10.06 -11.72
N GLY A 247 -5.17 -10.39 -11.50
CA GLY A 247 -5.68 -11.76 -11.65
C GLY A 247 -5.50 -12.65 -10.41
N VAL A 248 -5.01 -12.14 -9.27
CA VAL A 248 -5.11 -12.88 -8.00
C VAL A 248 -6.54 -12.75 -7.48
N GLU A 249 -7.23 -13.87 -7.36
CA GLU A 249 -8.61 -13.92 -6.89
C GLU A 249 -8.71 -13.47 -5.41
N PRO A 250 -9.76 -12.73 -5.01
CA PRO A 250 -9.92 -12.27 -3.62
C PRO A 250 -9.88 -13.40 -2.59
N ASP A 251 -10.46 -14.55 -2.92
CA ASP A 251 -10.50 -15.73 -2.04
C ASP A 251 -9.11 -16.33 -1.85
N THR A 252 -8.31 -16.40 -2.92
CA THR A 252 -6.89 -16.81 -2.83
C THR A 252 -6.12 -15.82 -1.98
N ALA A 253 -6.26 -14.52 -2.24
CA ALA A 253 -5.60 -13.48 -1.45
C ALA A 253 -5.95 -13.57 0.05
N GLU A 254 -7.22 -13.86 0.36
CA GLU A 254 -7.68 -14.04 1.74
C GLU A 254 -7.14 -15.33 2.38
N ALA A 255 -7.07 -16.44 1.64
CA ALA A 255 -6.45 -17.67 2.13
C ALA A 255 -4.97 -17.44 2.53
N PHE A 256 -4.21 -16.68 1.74
CA PHE A 256 -2.85 -16.27 2.10
C PHE A 256 -2.80 -15.34 3.32
N ARG A 257 -3.81 -14.48 3.54
CA ARG A 257 -3.90 -13.65 4.76
C ARG A 257 -4.17 -14.50 5.99
N ILE A 258 -5.14 -15.40 5.92
CA ILE A 258 -5.50 -16.31 7.02
C ILE A 258 -4.30 -17.20 7.38
N ALA A 259 -3.57 -17.69 6.38
CA ALA A 259 -2.35 -18.47 6.59
C ALA A 259 -1.14 -17.65 7.09
N GLY A 260 -1.25 -16.31 7.15
CA GLY A 260 -0.13 -15.42 7.52
C GLY A 260 0.98 -15.31 6.46
N THR A 261 0.77 -15.89 5.27
CA THR A 261 1.75 -15.95 4.18
C THR A 261 1.49 -14.94 3.06
N TYR A 262 0.59 -13.97 3.29
CA TYR A 262 0.28 -12.89 2.33
C TYR A 262 1.51 -12.09 1.87
N HIS A 263 2.54 -12.02 2.70
CA HIS A 263 3.81 -11.38 2.37
C HIS A 263 4.55 -12.06 1.21
N VAL A 264 4.22 -13.31 0.84
CA VAL A 264 4.79 -14.01 -0.33
C VAL A 264 4.18 -13.49 -1.64
N LEU A 265 2.90 -13.07 -1.61
CA LEU A 265 2.22 -12.44 -2.76
C LEU A 265 2.70 -11.02 -3.03
N ALA A 266 3.31 -10.39 -2.04
CA ALA A 266 4.01 -9.14 -2.19
C ALA A 266 5.47 -9.44 -2.50
N LEU A 267 6.04 -8.84 -3.55
CA LEU A 267 7.48 -8.84 -3.69
C LEU A 267 8.10 -8.18 -2.45
N SER A 268 8.90 -8.96 -1.76
CA SER A 268 9.45 -8.70 -0.44
C SER A 268 10.97 -8.78 -0.49
N GLY A 269 11.61 -8.56 0.67
CA GLY A 269 13.06 -8.68 0.77
C GLY A 269 13.60 -10.09 0.50
N THR A 270 12.79 -11.14 0.62
CA THR A 270 13.24 -12.51 0.36
C THR A 270 13.50 -12.76 -1.11
N GLN A 271 12.66 -12.23 -2.02
CA GLN A 271 12.88 -12.32 -3.46
C GLN A 271 14.14 -11.54 -3.86
N VAL A 272 14.35 -10.36 -3.27
CA VAL A 272 15.59 -9.58 -3.46
C VAL A 272 16.82 -10.38 -2.99
N ALA A 273 16.76 -11.00 -1.81
CA ALA A 273 17.84 -11.82 -1.29
C ALA A 273 18.10 -13.08 -2.14
N LEU A 274 17.04 -13.70 -2.69
CA LEU A 274 17.16 -14.85 -3.59
C LEU A 274 17.86 -14.46 -4.89
N VAL A 275 17.45 -13.35 -5.52
CA VAL A 275 18.10 -12.82 -6.72
C VAL A 275 19.57 -12.49 -6.43
N ALA A 276 19.84 -11.83 -5.31
CA ALA A 276 21.20 -11.52 -4.86
C ALA A 276 22.06 -12.80 -4.72
N GLY A 277 21.52 -13.83 -4.07
CA GLY A 277 22.21 -15.10 -3.85
C GLY A 277 22.51 -15.86 -5.15
N ILE A 278 21.55 -15.92 -6.08
CA ILE A 278 21.73 -16.56 -7.39
C ILE A 278 22.81 -15.83 -8.20
N VAL A 279 22.75 -14.49 -8.27
CA VAL A 279 23.73 -13.71 -9.00
C VAL A 279 25.11 -13.83 -8.36
N LEU A 280 25.21 -13.78 -7.03
CA LEU A 280 26.47 -13.94 -6.32
C LEU A 280 27.08 -15.34 -6.58
N TRP A 281 26.24 -16.38 -6.63
CA TRP A 281 26.67 -17.74 -6.98
C TRP A 281 27.18 -17.83 -8.42
N LEU A 282 26.46 -17.25 -9.39
CA LEU A 282 26.87 -17.23 -10.80
C LEU A 282 28.18 -16.47 -11.01
N VAL A 283 28.26 -15.23 -10.48
CA VAL A 283 29.47 -14.40 -10.61
C VAL A 283 30.64 -15.01 -9.81
N GLY A 284 30.34 -15.74 -8.74
CA GLY A 284 31.33 -16.51 -7.98
C GLY A 284 32.04 -17.58 -8.80
N ARG A 285 31.43 -18.05 -9.91
CA ARG A 285 32.04 -19.01 -10.85
C ARG A 285 33.00 -18.36 -11.85
N LEU A 286 33.03 -17.04 -11.96
CA LEU A 286 33.79 -16.31 -12.97
C LEU A 286 35.17 -15.82 -12.46
N ASP A 287 35.74 -16.46 -11.43
CA ASP A 287 37.03 -16.09 -10.79
C ASP A 287 37.24 -14.58 -10.56
N SER A 288 36.14 -13.84 -10.41
CA SER A 288 36.16 -12.38 -10.33
C SER A 288 36.59 -11.92 -8.93
N PRO A 289 37.30 -10.78 -8.78
CA PRO A 289 37.69 -10.27 -7.46
C PRO A 289 36.47 -9.81 -6.64
N PRO A 290 36.52 -9.84 -5.29
CA PRO A 290 35.40 -9.45 -4.42
C PRO A 290 34.70 -8.12 -4.77
N PRO A 291 35.39 -7.00 -5.08
CA PRO A 291 34.73 -5.76 -5.46
C PRO A 291 33.96 -5.87 -6.78
N ALA A 292 34.48 -6.62 -7.77
CA ALA A 292 33.76 -6.86 -9.02
C ALA A 292 32.50 -7.70 -8.78
N ARG A 293 32.57 -8.73 -7.91
CA ARG A 293 31.41 -9.54 -7.53
C ARG A 293 30.33 -8.68 -6.88
N ALA A 294 30.72 -7.81 -5.94
CA ALA A 294 29.81 -6.92 -5.25
C ALA A 294 29.17 -5.89 -6.20
N LEU A 295 29.95 -5.32 -7.12
CA LEU A 295 29.45 -4.36 -8.11
C LEU A 295 28.46 -5.00 -9.08
N LEU A 296 28.79 -6.17 -9.64
CA LEU A 296 27.91 -6.90 -10.56
C LEU A 296 26.62 -7.33 -9.87
N THR A 297 26.72 -7.86 -8.65
CA THR A 297 25.55 -8.28 -7.87
C THR A 297 24.69 -7.08 -7.49
N SER A 298 25.29 -5.97 -7.03
CA SER A 298 24.57 -4.74 -6.71
C SER A 298 23.84 -4.18 -7.93
N SER A 299 24.52 -4.16 -9.09
CA SER A 299 23.93 -3.70 -10.35
C SER A 299 22.74 -4.57 -10.77
N ALA A 300 22.84 -5.89 -10.62
CA ALA A 300 21.75 -6.82 -10.93
C ALA A 300 20.54 -6.63 -10.01
N ILE A 301 20.75 -6.42 -8.70
CA ILE A 301 19.64 -6.20 -7.75
C ILE A 301 18.99 -4.84 -7.98
N VAL A 302 19.77 -3.78 -8.26
CA VAL A 302 19.23 -2.46 -8.61
C VAL A 302 18.40 -2.56 -9.90
N PHE A 303 18.90 -3.29 -10.91
CA PHE A 303 18.12 -3.57 -12.11
C PHE A 303 16.83 -4.33 -11.80
N TYR A 304 16.88 -5.35 -10.92
CA TYR A 304 15.69 -6.09 -10.48
C TYR A 304 14.66 -5.18 -9.78
N ALA A 305 15.11 -4.27 -8.92
CA ALA A 305 14.22 -3.31 -8.25
C ALA A 305 13.50 -2.39 -9.25
N VAL A 306 14.21 -1.92 -10.28
CA VAL A 306 13.62 -1.13 -11.37
C VAL A 306 12.71 -1.99 -12.24
N PHE A 307 13.13 -3.22 -12.53
CA PHE A 307 12.37 -4.19 -13.31
C PHE A 307 11.02 -4.48 -12.67
N VAL A 308 10.95 -4.64 -11.35
CA VAL A 308 9.69 -4.89 -10.62
C VAL A 308 8.79 -3.66 -10.50
N GLY A 309 9.30 -2.45 -10.79
CA GLY A 309 8.55 -1.21 -10.69
C GLY A 309 8.76 -0.45 -9.38
N GLY A 310 9.80 -0.78 -8.61
CA GLY A 310 10.26 0.05 -7.50
C GLY A 310 9.34 0.07 -6.27
N ASP A 311 8.59 -1.01 -6.02
CA ASP A 311 7.77 -1.12 -4.80
C ASP A 311 8.61 -0.85 -3.53
N VAL A 312 8.06 -0.07 -2.59
CA VAL A 312 8.78 0.41 -1.40
C VAL A 312 9.52 -0.71 -0.62
N PRO A 313 8.93 -1.90 -0.38
CA PRO A 313 9.64 -3.00 0.29
C PRO A 313 10.88 -3.50 -0.47
N VAL A 314 10.81 -3.54 -1.80
CA VAL A 314 11.90 -3.98 -2.69
C VAL A 314 13.03 -2.96 -2.67
N VAL A 315 12.72 -1.66 -2.69
CA VAL A 315 13.72 -0.59 -2.59
C VAL A 315 14.49 -0.69 -1.27
N ARG A 316 13.79 -0.86 -0.13
CA ARG A 316 14.45 -1.01 1.17
C ARG A 316 15.40 -2.21 1.19
N ALA A 317 14.92 -3.37 0.75
CA ALA A 317 15.73 -4.59 0.71
C ALA A 317 16.94 -4.43 -0.23
N THR A 318 16.77 -3.75 -1.36
CA THR A 318 17.84 -3.47 -2.32
C THR A 318 18.92 -2.58 -1.69
N VAL A 319 18.54 -1.48 -1.04
CA VAL A 319 19.50 -0.60 -0.36
C VAL A 319 20.24 -1.35 0.75
N MET A 320 19.54 -2.15 1.55
CA MET A 320 20.16 -2.98 2.59
C MET A 320 21.17 -3.97 1.98
N ALA A 321 20.80 -4.66 0.90
CA ALA A 321 21.68 -5.60 0.21
C ALA A 321 22.92 -4.91 -0.39
N VAL A 322 22.75 -3.76 -1.06
CA VAL A 322 23.86 -2.98 -1.64
C VAL A 322 24.81 -2.48 -0.55
N VAL A 323 24.30 -1.95 0.55
CA VAL A 323 25.13 -1.50 1.68
C VAL A 323 25.92 -2.67 2.28
N MET A 324 25.29 -3.84 2.42
CA MET A 324 25.97 -5.05 2.91
C MET A 324 27.04 -5.57 1.95
N LEU A 325 26.77 -5.54 0.64
CA LEU A 325 27.73 -5.95 -0.38
C LEU A 325 28.91 -4.98 -0.47
N ALA A 326 28.65 -3.67 -0.39
CA ALA A 326 29.67 -2.64 -0.37
C ALA A 326 30.58 -2.78 0.87
N GLY A 327 29.99 -3.04 2.04
CA GLY A 327 30.75 -3.29 3.28
C GLY A 327 31.73 -4.46 3.13
N ARG A 328 31.29 -5.56 2.51
CA ARG A 328 32.16 -6.72 2.22
C ARG A 328 33.19 -6.45 1.14
N ALA A 329 32.86 -5.67 0.12
CA ALA A 329 33.78 -5.33 -0.97
C ALA A 329 34.94 -4.46 -0.51
N LEU A 330 34.68 -3.60 0.47
CA LEU A 330 35.64 -2.69 1.09
C LEU A 330 36.40 -3.33 2.27
N ASP A 331 36.18 -4.64 2.50
CA ASP A 331 36.75 -5.42 3.61
C ASP A 331 36.59 -4.71 4.97
N LEU A 332 35.43 -4.06 5.16
CA LEU A 332 35.10 -3.42 6.42
C LEU A 332 34.72 -4.51 7.42
N ASP A 333 35.38 -4.54 8.58
CA ASP A 333 34.96 -5.26 9.79
C ASP A 333 33.69 -4.63 10.40
N ALA A 334 32.69 -4.37 9.56
CA ALA A 334 31.47 -3.69 9.93
C ALA A 334 30.44 -4.69 10.47
N ASP A 335 30.06 -4.49 11.73
CA ASP A 335 28.92 -5.17 12.33
C ASP A 335 27.67 -4.99 11.45
N LEU A 336 26.96 -6.09 11.17
CA LEU A 336 25.75 -6.08 10.32
C LEU A 336 24.67 -5.10 10.82
N ALA A 337 24.56 -4.90 12.14
CA ALA A 337 23.63 -3.95 12.73
C ALA A 337 24.09 -2.49 12.47
N ASN A 338 25.39 -2.24 12.35
CA ASN A 338 25.92 -0.94 11.95
C ASN A 338 25.62 -0.64 10.47
N LEU A 339 25.76 -1.63 9.59
CA LEU A 339 25.36 -1.52 8.18
C LEU A 339 23.84 -1.33 8.02
N LEU A 340 23.03 -1.97 8.87
CA LEU A 340 21.59 -1.72 8.94
C LEU A 340 21.29 -0.26 9.33
N GLY A 341 22.03 0.29 10.29
CA GLY A 341 21.97 1.71 10.66
C GLY A 341 22.28 2.63 9.48
N LEU A 342 23.33 2.33 8.73
CA LEU A 342 23.68 3.08 7.51
C LEU A 342 22.55 3.04 6.48
N ALA A 343 21.96 1.87 6.23
CA ALA A 343 20.83 1.75 5.32
C ALA A 343 19.63 2.59 5.78
N ALA A 344 19.33 2.61 7.09
CA ALA A 344 18.25 3.45 7.64
C ALA A 344 18.53 4.94 7.42
N VAL A 345 19.77 5.40 7.66
CA VAL A 345 20.19 6.79 7.43
C VAL A 345 20.03 7.16 5.96
N LEU A 346 20.53 6.34 5.03
CA LEU A 346 20.45 6.61 3.58
C LEU A 346 18.99 6.69 3.10
N LEU A 347 18.13 5.77 3.54
CA LEU A 347 16.71 5.76 3.15
C LEU A 347 15.96 6.98 3.70
N LEU A 348 16.22 7.39 4.95
CA LEU A 348 15.56 8.52 5.58
C LEU A 348 16.10 9.88 5.11
N LEU A 349 17.33 9.94 4.60
CA LEU A 349 17.83 11.12 3.90
C LEU A 349 17.19 11.26 2.52
N TYR A 350 16.90 10.14 1.85
CA TYR A 350 16.26 10.13 0.53
C TYR A 350 14.75 10.44 0.61
N HIS A 351 14.03 9.77 1.51
CA HIS A 351 12.61 10.00 1.78
C HIS A 351 12.33 10.00 3.29
N PRO A 352 12.42 11.16 3.96
CA PRO A 352 12.21 11.25 5.40
C PRO A 352 10.80 10.83 5.83
N SER A 353 9.80 11.03 4.97
CA SER A 353 8.41 10.61 5.23
C SER A 353 8.24 9.09 5.47
N TRP A 354 9.20 8.25 5.05
CA TRP A 354 9.18 6.80 5.26
C TRP A 354 9.27 6.38 6.73
N ILE A 355 9.73 7.24 7.64
CA ILE A 355 9.69 6.92 9.08
C ILE A 355 8.25 6.70 9.59
N GLY A 356 7.27 7.31 8.94
CA GLY A 356 5.84 7.13 9.24
C GLY A 356 5.21 5.91 8.57
N ASP A 357 5.94 5.21 7.68
CA ASP A 357 5.48 3.97 7.07
C ASP A 357 5.60 2.80 8.05
N VAL A 358 4.48 2.11 8.28
CA VAL A 358 4.43 0.89 9.08
C VAL A 358 5.34 -0.18 8.47
N GLY A 359 5.40 -0.28 7.14
CA GLY A 359 6.26 -1.22 6.44
C GLY A 359 7.74 -1.01 6.75
N PHE A 360 8.21 0.24 6.72
CA PHE A 360 9.57 0.62 7.10
C PHE A 360 9.88 0.22 8.55
N GLN A 361 9.02 0.62 9.50
CA GLN A 361 9.22 0.34 10.93
C GLN A 361 9.30 -1.16 11.21
N LEU A 362 8.37 -1.95 10.65
CA LEU A 362 8.36 -3.40 10.83
C LEU A 362 9.59 -4.06 10.21
N SER A 363 10.01 -3.64 9.01
CA SER A 363 11.17 -4.21 8.30
C SER A 363 12.47 -3.99 9.09
N PHE A 364 12.72 -2.76 9.55
CA PHE A 364 13.92 -2.42 10.31
C PHE A 364 13.91 -3.05 11.71
N THR A 365 12.76 -3.04 12.39
CA THR A 365 12.63 -3.65 13.73
C THR A 365 12.82 -5.17 13.66
N ALA A 366 12.22 -5.84 12.67
CA ALA A 366 12.38 -7.28 12.49
C ALA A 366 13.84 -7.65 12.17
N THR A 367 14.50 -6.89 11.28
CA THR A 367 15.89 -7.17 10.91
C THR A 367 16.85 -6.88 12.07
N LEU A 368 16.63 -5.80 12.82
CA LEU A 368 17.43 -5.50 14.01
C LEU A 368 17.23 -6.58 15.09
N GLY A 369 15.98 -7.01 15.32
CA GLY A 369 15.67 -8.12 16.21
C GLY A 369 16.39 -9.40 15.80
N LEU A 370 16.34 -9.74 14.51
CA LEU A 370 17.04 -10.87 13.94
C LEU A 370 18.55 -10.79 14.20
N LEU A 371 19.20 -9.64 13.94
CA LEU A 371 20.64 -9.49 14.11
C LEU A 371 21.08 -9.54 15.59
N LEU A 372 20.26 -9.05 16.52
CA LEU A 372 20.64 -8.93 17.92
C LEU A 372 20.21 -10.13 18.79
N LEU A 373 19.06 -10.74 18.48
CA LEU A 373 18.45 -11.76 19.33
C LEU A 373 18.63 -13.18 18.78
N SER A 374 18.88 -13.37 17.49
CA SER A 374 18.95 -14.72 16.90
C SER A 374 20.02 -15.60 17.54
N SER A 375 21.22 -15.08 17.77
CA SER A 375 22.32 -15.83 18.41
C SER A 375 21.98 -16.19 19.86
N VAL A 376 21.36 -15.26 20.60
CA VAL A 376 20.95 -15.46 21.99
C VAL A 376 19.85 -16.53 22.10
N VAL A 377 18.89 -16.52 21.19
CA VAL A 377 17.82 -17.52 21.14
C VAL A 377 18.36 -18.87 20.67
N ALA A 378 19.22 -18.90 19.65
CA ALA A 378 19.82 -20.12 19.13
C ALA A 378 20.66 -20.84 20.19
N ALA A 379 21.40 -20.11 21.03
CA ALA A 379 22.18 -20.67 22.13
C ALA A 379 21.31 -21.38 23.20
N ARG A 380 20.01 -21.11 23.24
CA ARG A 380 19.05 -21.74 24.17
C ARG A 380 18.33 -22.95 23.55
N LEU A 381 18.50 -23.18 22.25
CA LEU A 381 17.88 -24.30 21.55
C LEU A 381 18.88 -25.46 21.44
N PRO A 382 18.41 -26.72 21.48
CA PRO A 382 19.27 -27.86 21.17
C PRO A 382 19.72 -27.77 19.71
N ALA A 383 20.95 -28.20 19.42
CA ALA A 383 21.46 -28.28 18.06
C ALA A 383 20.62 -29.28 17.25
N MET A 384 20.17 -28.89 16.07
CA MET A 384 19.31 -29.71 15.21
C MET A 384 20.01 -30.01 13.88
N LYS A 385 19.51 -31.02 13.15
CA LYS A 385 19.98 -31.30 11.80
C LYS A 385 19.68 -30.10 10.88
N TRP A 386 20.56 -29.88 9.90
CA TRP A 386 20.48 -28.80 8.90
C TRP A 386 20.44 -27.37 9.47
N ARG A 387 20.92 -27.17 10.70
CA ARG A 387 20.92 -25.86 11.38
C ARG A 387 19.51 -25.30 11.56
N LEU A 388 18.51 -26.16 11.73
CA LEU A 388 17.11 -25.75 11.90
C LEU A 388 16.92 -24.86 13.13
N GLU A 389 17.76 -25.03 14.16
CA GLU A 389 17.78 -24.17 15.35
C GLU A 389 18.00 -22.70 15.00
N GLN A 390 18.78 -22.40 13.95
CA GLN A 390 19.03 -21.03 13.51
C GLN A 390 17.81 -20.42 12.83
N ALA A 391 17.09 -21.20 12.02
CA ALA A 391 15.86 -20.76 11.37
C ALA A 391 14.74 -20.50 12.39
N ILE A 392 14.60 -21.40 13.38
CA ILE A 392 13.64 -21.24 14.48
C ILE A 392 14.02 -20.01 15.33
N ALA A 393 15.29 -19.89 15.71
CA ALA A 393 15.77 -18.75 16.50
C ALA A 393 15.57 -17.42 15.76
N ALA A 394 15.84 -17.37 14.46
CA ALA A 394 15.61 -16.22 13.61
C ALA A 394 14.13 -15.80 13.60
N SER A 395 13.21 -16.76 13.45
CA SER A 395 11.78 -16.51 13.45
C SER A 395 11.30 -15.98 14.82
N ILE A 396 11.72 -16.62 15.92
CA ILE A 396 11.39 -16.18 17.29
C ILE A 396 11.94 -14.78 17.56
N ALA A 397 13.20 -14.52 17.19
CA ALA A 397 13.86 -13.22 17.36
C ALA A 397 13.10 -12.09 16.65
N ALA A 398 12.70 -12.32 15.40
CA ALA A 398 11.91 -11.36 14.64
C ALA A 398 10.55 -11.12 15.29
N GLN A 399 9.84 -12.17 15.70
CA GLN A 399 8.53 -12.05 16.35
C GLN A 399 8.59 -11.32 17.69
N LEU A 400 9.60 -11.59 18.53
CA LEU A 400 9.80 -10.89 19.80
C LEU A 400 10.05 -9.39 19.59
N ALA A 401 10.88 -9.04 18.61
CA ALA A 401 11.14 -7.65 18.27
C ALA A 401 9.87 -6.95 17.76
N LEU A 402 9.10 -7.60 16.90
CA LEU A 402 7.84 -7.07 16.37
C LEU A 402 6.76 -6.93 17.44
N ALA A 403 6.63 -7.89 18.37
CA ALA A 403 5.65 -7.86 19.45
C ALA A 403 5.82 -6.61 20.34
N SER A 404 7.07 -6.19 20.57
CA SER A 404 7.40 -4.97 21.31
C SER A 404 6.96 -3.69 20.59
N SER A 405 6.90 -3.72 19.26
CA SER A 405 6.53 -2.60 18.40
C SER A 405 5.00 -2.49 18.28
N ILE A 406 4.31 -3.62 18.08
CA ILE A 406 2.84 -3.69 18.01
C ILE A 406 2.20 -3.21 19.32
N ARG A 407 2.76 -3.59 20.48
CA ARG A 407 2.24 -3.15 21.80
C ARG A 407 2.33 -1.64 22.01
N ARG A 408 3.20 -0.93 21.28
CA ARG A 408 3.36 0.54 21.37
C ARG A 408 2.49 1.32 20.37
N GLY A 409 1.51 0.68 19.74
CA GLY A 409 0.51 1.36 18.92
C GLY A 409 0.92 1.57 17.46
N VAL A 410 1.76 0.69 16.89
CA VAL A 410 1.90 0.63 15.43
C VAL A 410 0.53 0.27 14.84
N SER A 411 -0.02 1.21 14.09
CA SER A 411 -1.35 1.14 13.49
C SER A 411 -1.56 -0.15 12.71
N SER A 412 -2.74 -0.74 12.85
CA SER A 412 -3.14 -1.95 12.13
C SER A 412 -2.99 -1.77 10.60
N PRO A 413 -2.59 -2.81 9.85
CA PRO A 413 -2.65 -2.79 8.40
C PRO A 413 -4.09 -2.51 7.93
N PRO A 414 -4.30 -2.03 6.70
CA PRO A 414 -5.63 -1.72 6.21
C PRO A 414 -6.54 -2.94 6.35
N ALA A 415 -7.60 -2.81 7.16
CA ALA A 415 -8.79 -3.60 6.90
C ALA A 415 -9.22 -3.28 5.46
N PRO A 416 -9.63 -4.26 4.63
CA PRO A 416 -10.21 -3.93 3.34
C PRO A 416 -11.29 -2.89 3.60
N CYS A 417 -11.15 -1.72 2.97
CA CYS A 417 -12.20 -0.72 3.01
C CYS A 417 -13.47 -1.46 2.66
N CYS A 418 -14.37 -1.61 3.64
CA CYS A 418 -15.73 -2.00 3.37
C CYS A 418 -16.17 -1.06 2.25
N SER A 419 -16.40 -1.65 1.08
CA SER A 419 -17.15 -1.00 0.03
C SER A 419 -18.33 -0.32 0.72
N PRO A 420 -18.64 0.96 0.45
CA PRO A 420 -20.01 1.38 0.58
C PRO A 420 -20.76 0.55 -0.47
N ALA A 421 -21.15 -0.66 -0.08
CA ALA A 421 -22.07 -1.49 -0.81
C ALA A 421 -23.26 -0.59 -1.12
N SER A 422 -23.48 -0.36 -2.41
CA SER A 422 -24.70 0.23 -2.96
C SER A 422 -25.26 1.43 -2.19
N ARG A 423 -24.62 2.59 -2.29
CA ARG A 423 -25.43 3.80 -2.52
C ARG A 423 -25.44 4.04 -4.01
N SER A 424 -26.35 3.35 -4.69
CA SER A 424 -27.01 3.95 -5.83
C SER A 424 -27.51 5.31 -5.35
N TRP A 425 -26.86 6.37 -5.82
CA TRP A 425 -27.35 7.72 -5.63
C TRP A 425 -28.80 7.74 -6.15
N PRO A 426 -29.80 8.13 -5.33
CA PRO A 426 -31.15 8.23 -5.82
C PRO A 426 -31.14 9.29 -6.94
N LEU A 427 -31.34 8.82 -8.16
CA LEU A 427 -31.82 9.65 -9.25
C LEU A 427 -33.05 10.38 -8.70
N ARG A 428 -33.04 11.72 -8.77
CA ARG A 428 -34.23 12.52 -8.49
C ARG A 428 -35.37 11.93 -9.32
N PRO A 429 -36.53 11.62 -8.74
CA PRO A 429 -37.66 11.19 -9.55
C PRO A 429 -38.08 12.36 -10.45
N ASP A 430 -38.23 12.08 -11.74
CA ASP A 430 -38.89 12.98 -12.68
C ASP A 430 -40.28 13.40 -12.13
N PRO A 431 -40.72 14.65 -12.34
CA PRO A 431 -42.04 15.06 -11.91
C PRO A 431 -43.09 14.28 -12.71
N PRO A 432 -44.12 13.69 -12.08
CA PRO A 432 -45.19 13.05 -12.81
C PRO A 432 -46.01 14.11 -13.56
N SER A 433 -46.27 13.80 -14.82
CA SER A 433 -47.22 14.45 -15.71
C SER A 433 -48.58 14.71 -15.03
N SER A 434 -49.11 15.91 -15.19
CA SER A 434 -50.49 16.28 -14.87
C SER A 434 -51.51 15.34 -15.54
N PRO A 435 -52.68 15.13 -14.90
CA PRO A 435 -53.90 15.60 -15.53
C PRO A 435 -54.81 16.41 -14.59
N ARG A 436 -55.73 17.14 -15.23
CA ARG A 436 -56.64 18.17 -14.72
C ARG A 436 -57.78 17.64 -13.83
N ALA A 437 -58.35 18.60 -13.06
CA ALA A 437 -59.70 18.68 -12.48
C ALA A 437 -59.98 17.77 -11.27
N SER A 438 -60.69 18.15 -10.20
CA SER A 438 -61.71 19.20 -9.97
C SER A 438 -61.89 19.49 -8.45
N GLU A 439 -62.10 20.76 -8.12
CA GLU A 439 -63.02 21.33 -7.11
C GLU A 439 -63.31 20.73 -5.71
N THR A 440 -63.27 21.65 -4.72
CA THR A 440 -64.03 21.73 -3.43
C THR A 440 -63.63 20.75 -2.31
N SER A 441 -63.51 21.09 -1.02
CA SER A 441 -64.03 22.20 -0.20
C SER A 441 -63.24 22.36 1.12
N ARG A 442 -63.24 23.60 1.63
CA ARG A 442 -63.16 24.17 3.00
C ARG A 442 -62.74 23.30 4.22
N GLY A 443 -61.89 23.89 5.07
CA GLY A 443 -61.86 23.65 6.53
C GLY A 443 -60.45 23.77 7.15
N SER A 444 -59.95 24.98 7.44
CA SER A 444 -59.85 25.53 8.80
C SER A 444 -59.11 24.65 9.83
N ALA A 445 -57.83 24.97 10.08
CA ALA A 445 -57.27 25.04 11.44
C ALA A 445 -55.87 25.70 11.42
N ARG A 446 -55.83 27.01 11.75
CA ARG A 446 -54.64 27.68 12.27
C ARG A 446 -54.38 27.16 13.68
N THR A 447 -53.14 26.82 14.03
CA THR A 447 -52.41 27.44 15.17
C THR A 447 -51.01 26.84 15.40
N ARG A 448 -50.04 27.76 15.60
CA ARG A 448 -48.84 27.67 16.49
C ARG A 448 -47.73 26.70 16.05
N CYS A 449 -46.44 27.03 16.09
CA CYS A 449 -45.69 28.16 16.64
C CYS A 449 -44.32 28.20 15.93
N CYS A 450 -43.83 29.41 15.64
CA CYS A 450 -42.44 29.69 15.31
C CYS A 450 -41.54 29.62 16.56
N ASP A 451 -40.25 29.46 16.29
CA ASP A 451 -39.11 30.06 17.01
C ASP A 451 -38.78 29.67 18.46
N ARG A 452 -37.59 29.06 18.60
CA ARG A 452 -36.49 29.35 19.55
C ARG A 452 -35.66 28.08 19.73
N ALA A 453 -34.35 28.08 19.91
CA ALA A 453 -33.27 29.05 19.78
C ALA A 453 -31.97 28.24 19.95
N ARG A 454 -30.87 28.80 19.48
CA ARG A 454 -29.50 28.35 19.73
C ARG A 454 -29.13 28.46 21.22
N SER A 455 -27.98 27.86 21.56
CA SER A 455 -27.13 28.04 22.75
C SER A 455 -27.43 27.16 23.97
N TYR A 456 -26.54 26.21 24.29
CA TYR A 456 -25.63 26.27 25.43
C TYR A 456 -24.58 25.15 25.31
N GLY A 457 -23.33 25.45 25.70
CA GLY A 457 -22.19 24.57 25.55
C GLY A 457 -21.81 23.75 26.79
N SER A 458 -20.78 22.92 26.58
CA SER A 458 -19.74 22.48 27.53
C SER A 458 -20.06 21.62 28.76
N ARG A 459 -19.66 20.32 28.63
CA ARG A 459 -18.99 19.42 29.61
C ARG A 459 -19.86 18.70 30.69
N PRO A 460 -19.34 17.65 31.39
CA PRO A 460 -18.93 16.32 30.88
C PRO A 460 -19.41 15.13 31.77
N LEU A 461 -19.13 13.89 31.32
CA LEU A 461 -19.08 12.60 32.08
C LEU A 461 -20.40 12.01 32.62
N SER A 462 -20.77 10.82 32.12
CA SER A 462 -20.94 9.66 33.01
C SER A 462 -20.74 8.33 32.29
N THR A 463 -19.92 7.53 32.95
CA THR A 463 -19.40 6.20 32.65
C THR A 463 -20.51 5.16 32.78
N CYS A 464 -20.79 4.38 31.74
CA CYS A 464 -21.65 3.21 31.88
C CYS A 464 -20.77 1.97 32.13
N ALA A 465 -20.54 1.68 33.42
CA ALA A 465 -19.87 0.49 33.90
C ALA A 465 -20.87 -0.67 33.94
N ILE A 466 -20.61 -1.74 33.19
CA ILE A 466 -21.31 -3.03 33.34
C ILE A 466 -20.44 -3.92 34.22
N ARG A 467 -20.88 -4.16 35.46
CA ARG A 467 -20.28 -5.16 36.37
C ARG A 467 -20.69 -6.59 35.99
N PRO A 468 -19.83 -7.59 36.22
CA PRO A 468 -20.06 -8.99 35.85
C PRO A 468 -20.87 -9.74 36.92
N ARG A 469 -21.60 -10.79 36.51
CA ARG A 469 -22.07 -11.85 37.42
C ARG A 469 -21.38 -13.19 37.09
N PRO A 470 -21.10 -14.06 38.08
CA PRO A 470 -20.14 -15.14 37.94
C PRO A 470 -20.77 -16.53 37.72
N HIS A 471 -19.94 -17.39 37.13
CA HIS A 471 -19.90 -18.86 37.15
C HIS A 471 -21.08 -19.71 36.63
N GLY A 472 -20.77 -20.54 35.62
CA GLY A 472 -21.50 -21.77 35.29
C GLY A 472 -20.95 -22.43 34.04
N ARG A 473 -20.42 -23.64 34.17
CA ARG A 473 -19.65 -24.41 33.17
C ARG A 473 -20.44 -24.80 31.92
N SER A 474 -19.67 -25.03 30.84
CA SER A 474 -19.80 -26.13 29.85
C SER A 474 -20.22 -25.79 28.41
N LEU A 475 -19.32 -26.23 27.51
CA LEU A 475 -19.51 -26.82 26.18
C LEU A 475 -20.01 -25.93 25.01
N PHE A 476 -19.05 -25.66 24.13
CA PHE A 476 -19.22 -25.20 22.76
C PHE A 476 -20.19 -26.08 21.97
N SER A 477 -21.26 -25.49 21.43
CA SER A 477 -21.85 -25.91 20.16
C SER A 477 -22.24 -24.66 19.38
N TRP A 478 -21.61 -24.45 18.22
CA TRP A 478 -21.94 -23.38 17.30
C TRP A 478 -23.08 -23.87 16.39
N ARG A 479 -24.28 -23.31 16.55
CA ARG A 479 -25.34 -23.39 15.54
C ARG A 479 -25.40 -22.08 14.76
N ALA A 480 -25.28 -22.21 13.44
CA ALA A 480 -25.42 -21.16 12.46
C ALA A 480 -26.81 -20.52 12.51
N CYS A 481 -26.86 -19.18 12.53
CA CYS A 481 -28.08 -18.41 12.29
C CYS A 481 -28.05 -17.87 10.86
N SER A 482 -28.89 -18.43 10.01
CA SER A 482 -29.21 -17.95 8.67
C SER A 482 -30.27 -16.85 8.75
N CYS A 483 -29.95 -15.66 8.21
CA CYS A 483 -30.93 -14.59 8.00
C CYS A 483 -31.61 -14.79 6.65
N SER A 484 -32.91 -15.13 6.66
CA SER A 484 -33.77 -15.10 5.47
C SER A 484 -34.67 -13.87 5.49
N SER A 485 -34.68 -13.15 4.37
CA SER A 485 -35.49 -11.97 4.11
C SER A 485 -36.96 -12.36 3.85
N ARG A 486 -37.90 -11.81 4.64
CA ARG A 486 -39.35 -11.86 4.37
C ARG A 486 -39.77 -10.72 3.44
N ARG A 487 -40.48 -11.05 2.35
CA ARG A 487 -41.44 -10.16 1.66
C ARG A 487 -42.88 -10.60 2.04
N PRO A 488 -43.88 -9.69 2.09
CA PRO A 488 -45.26 -10.03 2.46
C PRO A 488 -46.20 -10.18 1.24
N GLY A 489 -47.31 -10.90 1.47
CA GLY A 489 -48.49 -11.03 0.59
C GLY A 489 -48.48 -12.32 -0.26
N SER A 490 -49.54 -13.09 -0.43
CA SER A 490 -50.95 -13.08 -0.02
C SER A 490 -51.51 -14.49 -0.30
N GLY A 491 -52.46 -14.96 0.50
CA GLY A 491 -52.81 -16.39 0.58
C GLY A 491 -53.66 -16.99 -0.54
N ARG A 492 -53.79 -18.32 -0.52
CA ARG A 492 -55.04 -19.09 -0.42
C ARG A 492 -54.77 -20.60 -0.46
N ALA A 493 -55.52 -21.31 0.39
CA ALA A 493 -56.04 -22.68 0.25
C ALA A 493 -55.08 -23.88 0.04
N ARG A 494 -54.95 -24.66 1.13
CA ARG A 494 -54.85 -26.14 1.21
C ARG A 494 -55.98 -26.86 0.42
N PRO A 495 -56.06 -28.21 0.31
CA PRO A 495 -55.29 -29.26 1.03
C PRO A 495 -54.90 -30.54 0.23
N ARG A 496 -54.24 -31.48 0.95
CA ARG A 496 -54.37 -32.96 0.89
C ARG A 496 -53.63 -33.66 -0.26
N GLN A 497 -53.04 -34.85 -0.14
CA GLN A 497 -52.84 -35.83 0.94
C GLN A 497 -51.87 -36.92 0.39
N ARG A 498 -51.25 -37.69 1.31
CA ARG A 498 -50.79 -39.09 1.17
C ARG A 498 -49.55 -39.34 0.29
N SER A 499 -48.38 -39.70 0.84
CA SER A 499 -47.97 -40.94 1.55
C SER A 499 -47.53 -42.07 0.62
N GLY A 500 -46.35 -42.64 0.90
CA GLY A 500 -45.86 -43.93 0.39
C GLY A 500 -44.63 -43.75 -0.50
N SER A 501 -43.39 -43.89 -0.02
CA SER A 501 -42.68 -45.09 0.46
C SER A 501 -42.10 -45.97 -0.64
N ALA A 502 -40.86 -46.43 -0.36
CA ALA A 502 -40.11 -47.54 -0.99
C ALA A 502 -39.35 -47.14 -2.27
N ARG A 503 -38.01 -47.13 -2.22
CA ARG A 503 -37.09 -48.27 -2.48
C ARG A 503 -37.27 -48.78 -3.92
N SER A 504 -36.27 -49.14 -4.71
CA SER A 504 -34.81 -49.28 -4.60
C SER A 504 -34.42 -49.94 -5.93
N SER A 505 -33.15 -49.84 -6.30
CA SER A 505 -32.49 -50.69 -7.31
C SER A 505 -32.91 -50.40 -8.76
N SER A 506 -32.12 -50.61 -9.80
CA SER A 506 -30.70 -50.92 -10.01
C SER A 506 -30.53 -51.01 -11.53
N ARG A 507 -29.27 -51.00 -12.00
CA ARG A 507 -28.80 -51.33 -13.36
C ARG A 507 -28.85 -50.14 -14.33
N ARG A 508 -27.67 -49.59 -14.65
CA ARG A 508 -26.72 -50.04 -15.69
C ARG A 508 -27.41 -50.11 -17.05
N VAL A 509 -26.90 -49.37 -18.03
CA VAL A 509 -26.27 -49.93 -19.26
C VAL A 509 -26.01 -48.81 -20.29
N LEU A 510 -24.75 -48.79 -20.78
CA LEU A 510 -24.21 -48.41 -22.11
C LEU A 510 -24.52 -47.05 -22.77
N LEU A 511 -23.47 -46.19 -22.79
CA LEU A 511 -22.73 -45.64 -23.95
C LEU A 511 -23.46 -44.81 -25.09
N PRO A 512 -22.69 -43.94 -25.80
CA PRO A 512 -23.10 -42.68 -26.48
C PRO A 512 -23.43 -42.94 -27.99
N PRO A 513 -23.48 -41.99 -28.98
CA PRO A 513 -22.97 -40.60 -29.06
C PRO A 513 -23.79 -39.59 -29.92
N THR A 514 -23.17 -38.43 -30.19
CA THR A 514 -23.36 -37.46 -31.30
C THR A 514 -24.54 -36.46 -31.29
N ALA A 515 -24.18 -35.17 -31.31
CA ALA A 515 -24.67 -34.09 -32.21
C ALA A 515 -24.22 -32.74 -31.59
N ALA A 516 -23.21 -32.05 -32.09
CA ALA A 516 -23.21 -31.18 -33.28
C ALA A 516 -24.17 -29.98 -33.19
N CYS A 517 -23.58 -28.83 -32.83
CA CYS A 517 -23.95 -27.44 -33.20
C CYS A 517 -25.28 -26.85 -32.68
N PRO A 518 -25.43 -25.51 -32.65
CA PRO A 518 -24.59 -24.46 -33.23
C PRO A 518 -23.73 -23.66 -32.25
#